data_AF-A0A9P7A7K8-F1
#
_entry.id   AF-A0A9P7A7K8-F1
#
_cell.length_a   1.000
_cell.length_b   1.000
_cell.length_c   1.000
_cell.angle_alpha   90.00
_cell.angle_beta   90.00
_cell.angle_gamma   90.00
#
_symmetry.space_group_name_H-M   'P 1'
#
loop_
_entity.id
_entity.type
_entity.pdbx_description
1 polymer ?
#
loop_
_entity_poly.entity_id
_entity_poly.type
_entity_poly.pdbx_seq_one_letter_code
_entity_poly.pdbx_strand_id
1 'polypeptide(L)'
;KLNTIDVLLFMFGYRTSKMRQGKLSEIIHNSAQYPDLDECSIEVHFLEIIDLSGLNAYSVVPNSSLVVAHTVTKSNNSWYTLNSLSSTYTEVQTLLSSLALMFALHVFKVNPISTP
;
A
#
# COMPACT_ATOMS: atom_id res chain seq x y z
N LYS A 1 4.04 14.93 6.40
CA LYS A 1 3.19 13.76 6.73
C LYS A 1 2.53 13.31 5.43
N LEU A 2 2.69 12.05 5.03
CA LEU A 2 2.02 11.50 3.84
C LEU A 2 0.54 11.29 4.13
N ASN A 3 -0.33 11.57 3.16
CA ASN A 3 -1.75 11.27 3.28
C ASN A 3 -1.96 9.77 2.99
N THR A 4 -2.92 9.15 3.68
CA THR A 4 -3.27 7.73 3.49
C THR A 4 -3.61 7.42 2.03
N ILE A 5 -4.22 8.36 1.31
CA ILE A 5 -4.54 8.20 -0.12
C ILE A 5 -3.26 8.14 -0.99
N ASP A 6 -2.27 9.01 -0.74
CA ASP A 6 -1.01 9.00 -1.48
C ASP A 6 -0.24 7.68 -1.22
N VAL A 7 -0.33 7.15 0.01
CA VAL A 7 0.25 5.87 0.41
C VAL A 7 -0.39 4.69 -0.36
N LEU A 8 -1.72 4.70 -0.50
CA LEU A 8 -2.42 3.67 -1.26
C LEU A 8 -2.08 3.78 -2.75
N LEU A 9 -2.14 4.99 -3.34
CA LEU A 9 -1.79 5.19 -4.75
C LEU A 9 -0.35 4.70 -5.06
N PHE A 10 0.58 4.96 -4.15
CA PHE A 10 1.95 4.46 -4.23
C PHE A 10 2.03 2.92 -4.18
N MET A 11 1.33 2.30 -3.23
CA MET A 11 1.35 0.84 -3.04
C MET A 11 0.77 0.08 -4.24
N PHE A 12 -0.20 0.64 -4.94
CA PHE A 12 -0.84 0.00 -6.10
C PHE A 12 -0.30 0.49 -7.44
N GLY A 13 0.87 1.13 -7.46
CA GLY A 13 1.54 1.52 -8.70
C GLY A 13 0.73 2.49 -9.58
N TYR A 14 -0.16 3.29 -8.97
CA TYR A 14 -0.83 4.36 -9.71
C TYR A 14 0.23 5.35 -10.23
N ARG A 15 0.00 5.87 -11.43
CA ARG A 15 0.92 6.84 -12.05
C ARG A 15 1.17 8.01 -11.10
N THR A 16 2.43 8.43 -10.97
CA THR A 16 2.84 9.58 -10.14
C THR A 16 2.07 10.86 -10.45
N SER A 17 1.59 11.01 -11.69
CA SER A 17 0.71 12.11 -12.10
C SER A 17 -0.64 12.18 -11.37
N LYS A 18 -1.02 11.12 -10.65
CA LYS A 18 -2.20 11.07 -9.77
C LYS A 18 -1.85 11.28 -8.30
N MET A 19 -0.56 11.27 -7.96
CA MET A 19 -0.08 11.55 -6.61
C MET A 19 0.08 13.06 -6.41
N ARG A 20 0.05 13.51 -5.15
CA ARG A 20 0.32 14.92 -4.85
C ARG A 20 1.74 15.36 -5.23
N GLN A 21 2.69 14.43 -5.15
CA GLN A 21 4.10 14.65 -5.48
C GLN A 21 4.39 14.17 -6.91
N GLY A 22 5.23 14.89 -7.65
CA GLY A 22 5.53 14.59 -9.05
C GLY A 22 6.51 13.44 -9.23
N LYS A 23 7.28 13.13 -8.18
CA LYS A 23 8.28 12.05 -8.15
C LYS A 23 8.06 11.10 -6.99
N LEU A 24 8.48 9.85 -7.14
CA LEU A 24 8.38 8.85 -6.06
C LEU A 24 9.31 9.20 -4.89
N SER A 25 10.50 9.74 -5.16
CA SER A 25 11.44 10.11 -4.08
C SER A 25 10.93 11.23 -3.17
N GLU A 26 10.00 12.07 -3.65
CA GLU A 26 9.36 13.14 -2.86
C GLU A 26 8.38 12.60 -1.80
N ILE A 27 8.09 11.30 -1.84
CA ILE A 27 7.31 10.58 -0.81
C ILE A 27 8.17 10.36 0.44
N ILE A 28 9.49 10.27 0.29
CA ILE A 28 10.41 9.99 1.40
C ILE A 28 10.32 11.13 2.41
N HIS A 29 10.21 10.79 3.70
CA HIS A 29 10.06 11.77 4.75
C HIS A 29 11.28 12.71 4.80
N ASN A 30 11.02 14.01 4.75
CA ASN A 30 12.02 15.06 4.89
C ASN A 30 11.52 16.08 5.92
N SER A 31 12.24 16.21 7.03
CA SER A 31 11.98 17.19 8.08
C SER A 31 13.28 17.69 8.70
N ALA A 32 13.24 18.77 9.47
CA ALA A 32 14.45 19.28 10.15
C ALA A 32 15.10 18.23 11.08
N GLN A 33 14.32 17.29 11.61
CA GLN A 33 14.81 16.20 12.46
C GLN A 33 15.36 15.01 11.63
N TYR A 34 14.87 14.84 10.40
CA TYR A 34 15.26 13.77 9.48
C TYR A 34 15.42 14.32 8.05
N PRO A 35 16.48 15.11 7.79
CA PRO A 35 16.62 15.81 6.50
C PRO A 35 17.06 14.89 5.36
N ASP A 36 17.67 13.74 5.67
CA ASP A 36 18.43 12.94 4.69
C ASP A 36 18.12 11.44 4.73
N LEU A 37 16.86 11.02 4.77
CA LEU A 37 16.51 9.59 4.66
C LEU A 37 16.69 9.03 3.25
N ASP A 38 17.44 7.94 3.08
CA ASP A 38 17.77 7.41 1.75
C ASP A 38 16.64 6.64 1.07
N GLU A 39 15.71 6.10 1.85
CA GLU A 39 14.58 5.33 1.36
C GLU A 39 13.35 5.48 2.26
N CYS A 40 12.22 5.06 1.71
CA CYS A 40 10.96 4.86 2.41
C CYS A 40 10.40 3.51 1.98
N SER A 41 9.92 2.72 2.94
CA SER A 41 9.20 1.49 2.67
C SER A 41 7.85 1.53 3.35
N ILE A 42 6.85 1.03 2.65
CA ILE A 42 5.49 0.89 3.15
C ILE A 42 5.10 -0.57 3.00
N GLU A 43 4.49 -1.13 4.04
CA GLU A 43 4.00 -2.50 4.07
C GLU A 43 2.49 -2.53 4.28
N VAL A 44 1.82 -3.42 3.56
CA VAL A 44 0.41 -3.77 3.79
C VAL A 44 0.36 -5.24 4.18
N HIS A 45 -0.25 -5.48 5.34
CA HIS A 45 -0.39 -6.81 5.93
C HIS A 45 -1.83 -7.29 5.71
N PHE A 46 -1.98 -8.38 4.97
CA PHE A 46 -3.25 -9.04 4.71
C PHE A 46 -3.32 -10.34 5.51
N LEU A 47 -4.52 -10.60 6.05
CA LEU A 47 -4.87 -11.84 6.72
C LEU A 47 -6.20 -12.31 6.16
N GLU A 48 -6.32 -13.60 5.90
CA GLU A 48 -7.61 -14.20 5.61
C GLU A 48 -8.33 -14.48 6.93
N ILE A 49 -9.58 -14.07 7.01
CA ILE A 49 -10.40 -14.23 8.21
C ILE A 49 -11.67 -15.02 7.90
N ILE A 50 -12.14 -15.76 8.90
CA ILE A 50 -13.44 -16.42 8.90
C ILE A 50 -14.31 -15.68 9.91
N ASP A 51 -15.42 -15.10 9.45
CA ASP A 51 -16.40 -14.47 10.32
C ASP A 51 -17.07 -15.52 11.22
N LEU A 52 -17.15 -15.22 12.52
CA LEU A 52 -17.79 -16.08 13.51
C LEU A 52 -19.10 -15.45 13.98
N SER A 53 -19.99 -16.27 14.54
CA SER A 53 -21.23 -15.79 15.15
C SER A 53 -20.92 -15.03 16.46
N GLY A 54 -20.77 -13.71 16.36
CA GLY A 54 -20.54 -12.82 17.51
C GLY A 54 -20.18 -11.41 17.05
N LEU A 55 -20.42 -10.42 17.91
CA LEU A 55 -20.03 -9.04 17.60
C LEU A 55 -18.51 -8.95 17.49
N ASN A 56 -18.00 -8.59 16.31
CA ASN A 56 -16.56 -8.51 16.01
C ASN A 56 -15.80 -9.83 16.20
N ALA A 57 -16.49 -10.99 16.16
CA ALA A 57 -15.86 -12.29 16.29
C ALA A 57 -15.36 -12.77 14.93
N TYR A 58 -14.07 -13.05 14.83
CA TYR A 58 -13.44 -13.65 13.66
C TYR A 58 -12.33 -14.60 14.09
N SER A 59 -11.99 -15.57 13.25
CA SER A 59 -10.75 -16.34 13.35
C SER A 59 -9.87 -16.07 12.15
N VAL A 60 -8.55 -16.10 12.35
CA VAL A 60 -7.57 -15.95 11.27
C VAL A 60 -7.28 -17.34 10.69
N VAL A 61 -7.31 -17.47 9.37
CA VAL A 61 -6.91 -18.70 8.70
C VAL A 61 -5.40 -18.89 8.90
N PRO A 62 -4.94 -20.03 9.45
CA PRO A 62 -3.50 -20.27 9.65
C PRO A 62 -2.72 -20.16 8.34
N ASN A 63 -1.51 -19.58 8.39
CA ASN A 63 -0.62 -19.40 7.25
C ASN A 63 -1.19 -18.54 6.10
N SER A 64 -2.25 -17.77 6.32
CA SER A 64 -2.83 -16.85 5.33
C SER A 64 -2.16 -15.46 5.27
N SER A 65 -1.13 -15.24 6.08
CA SER A 65 -0.45 -13.94 6.14
C SER A 65 0.24 -13.63 4.83
N LEU A 66 -0.09 -12.46 4.27
CA LEU A 66 0.55 -11.91 3.10
C LEU A 66 1.00 -10.49 3.40
N VAL A 67 2.28 -10.22 3.24
CA VAL A 67 2.88 -8.89 3.38
C VAL A 67 3.30 -8.42 2.01
N VAL A 68 2.75 -7.28 1.58
CA VAL A 68 3.18 -6.58 0.37
C VAL A 68 3.95 -5.35 0.79
N ALA A 69 5.21 -5.23 0.40
CA ALA A 69 6.01 -4.03 0.63
C ALA A 69 6.34 -3.33 -0.69
N HIS A 70 6.31 -2.01 -0.70
CA HIS A 70 6.83 -1.18 -1.80
C HIS A 70 7.86 -0.22 -1.22
N THR A 71 9.11 -0.34 -1.68
CA THR A 71 10.22 0.51 -1.24
C THR A 71 10.63 1.45 -2.37
N VAL A 72 10.94 2.70 -2.01
CA VAL A 72 11.48 3.73 -2.91
C VAL A 72 12.74 4.35 -2.33
N THR A 73 13.73 4.63 -3.18
CA THR A 73 14.95 5.34 -2.81
C THR A 73 14.96 6.78 -3.32
N LYS A 74 15.82 7.62 -2.76
CA LYS A 74 16.08 8.99 -3.24
C LYS A 74 16.43 9.05 -4.73
N SER A 75 17.03 8.00 -5.28
CA SER A 75 17.39 7.89 -6.70
C SER A 75 16.21 7.52 -7.62
N ASN A 76 14.98 7.50 -7.10
CA ASN A 76 13.75 7.09 -7.81
C ASN A 76 13.76 5.62 -8.28
N ASN A 77 14.61 4.78 -7.67
CA ASN A 77 14.47 3.34 -7.83
C ASN A 77 13.38 2.86 -6.88
N SER A 78 12.60 1.88 -7.32
CA SER A 78 11.59 1.25 -6.47
C SER A 78 11.43 -0.22 -6.79
N TRP A 79 11.02 -1.00 -5.79
CA TRP A 79 10.77 -2.43 -5.94
C TRP A 79 9.70 -2.89 -4.98
N TYR A 80 9.07 -4.00 -5.34
CA TYR A 80 8.10 -4.68 -4.49
C TYR A 80 8.74 -5.89 -3.82
N THR A 81 8.23 -6.22 -2.64
CA THR A 81 8.43 -7.54 -2.06
C THR A 81 7.10 -8.16 -1.63
N LEU A 82 7.01 -9.48 -1.80
CA LEU A 82 5.95 -10.32 -1.26
C LEU A 82 6.56 -11.20 -0.19
N ASN A 83 6.12 -11.04 1.07
CA ASN A 83 6.68 -11.75 2.21
C ASN A 83 8.23 -11.64 2.27
N SER A 84 8.76 -10.42 2.07
CA SER A 84 10.20 -10.11 1.99
C SER A 84 10.95 -10.66 0.78
N LEU A 85 10.29 -11.35 -0.15
CA LEU A 85 10.89 -11.84 -1.40
C LEU A 85 10.66 -10.83 -2.52
N SER A 86 11.70 -10.52 -3.30
CA SER A 86 11.61 -9.60 -4.44
C SER A 86 10.53 -10.04 -5.42
N SER A 87 9.72 -9.08 -5.86
CA SER A 87 8.63 -9.34 -6.80
C SER A 87 8.45 -8.17 -7.76
N THR A 88 7.81 -8.44 -8.89
CA THR A 88 7.43 -7.42 -9.87
C THR A 88 6.07 -6.82 -9.54
N TYR A 89 5.82 -5.60 -10.03
CA TYR A 89 4.50 -4.99 -9.93
C TYR A 89 3.40 -5.88 -10.54
N THR A 90 3.67 -6.56 -11.66
CA THR A 90 2.71 -7.46 -12.32
C THR A 90 2.33 -8.65 -11.46
N GLU A 91 3.28 -9.25 -10.76
CA GLU A 91 3.02 -10.37 -9.83
C GLU A 91 2.18 -9.91 -8.64
N VAL A 92 2.55 -8.78 -8.02
CA VAL A 92 1.78 -8.16 -6.93
C VAL A 92 0.35 -7.84 -7.38
N GLN A 93 0.20 -7.20 -8.55
CA GLN A 93 -1.10 -6.86 -9.12
C GLN A 93 -1.95 -8.12 -9.37
N THR A 94 -1.33 -9.17 -9.91
CA THR A 94 -2.02 -10.44 -10.21
C THR A 94 -2.47 -11.13 -8.94
N LEU A 95 -1.61 -11.21 -7.93
CA LEU A 95 -1.92 -11.80 -6.62
C LEU A 95 -3.04 -11.04 -5.90
N LEU A 96 -2.96 -9.71 -5.85
CA LEU A 96 -3.99 -8.90 -5.19
C LEU A 96 -5.32 -8.93 -5.96
N SER A 97 -5.28 -9.12 -7.29
CA SER A 97 -6.49 -9.35 -8.08
C SER A 97 -7.11 -10.71 -7.83
N SER A 98 -6.30 -11.78 -7.75
CA SER A 98 -6.82 -13.14 -7.51
C SER A 98 -7.46 -13.29 -6.14
N LEU A 99 -6.98 -12.53 -5.14
CA LEU A 99 -7.57 -12.43 -3.82
C LEU A 99 -8.77 -11.45 -3.74
N ALA A 100 -9.20 -10.88 -4.87
CA ALA A 100 -10.22 -9.83 -4.96
C ALA A 100 -9.92 -8.54 -4.14
N LEU A 101 -8.69 -8.39 -3.64
CA LEU A 101 -8.23 -7.24 -2.85
C LEU A 101 -8.03 -5.98 -3.71
N MET A 102 -7.79 -6.13 -5.01
CA MET A 102 -7.73 -4.98 -5.93
C MET A 102 -9.08 -4.28 -6.15
N PHE A 103 -10.20 -5.02 -6.06
CA PHE A 103 -11.53 -4.42 -6.17
C PHE A 103 -11.92 -3.66 -4.90
N ALA A 104 -11.47 -4.10 -3.73
CA ALA A 104 -11.73 -3.41 -2.48
C ALA A 104 -11.23 -1.94 -2.52
N LEU A 105 -10.11 -1.66 -3.19
CA LEU A 105 -9.64 -0.28 -3.34
C LEU A 105 -10.54 0.61 -4.19
N HIS A 106 -11.24 0.06 -5.19
CA HIS A 106 -12.23 0.81 -5.97
C HIS A 106 -13.46 1.19 -5.11
N VAL A 107 -13.78 0.39 -4.09
CA VAL A 107 -14.83 0.69 -3.09
C VAL A 107 -14.36 1.75 -2.09
N PHE A 108 -13.05 1.81 -1.78
CA PHE A 108 -12.45 2.89 -0.98
C PHE A 108 -12.30 4.24 -1.72
N LYS A 109 -12.93 4.43 -2.89
CA LYS A 109 -13.22 5.78 -3.38
C LYS A 109 -14.14 6.46 -2.35
N VAL A 110 -13.52 7.13 -1.37
CA VAL A 110 -14.17 8.10 -0.51
C VAL A 110 -14.85 9.09 -1.45
N ASN A 111 -16.18 9.00 -1.54
CA ASN A 111 -16.96 10.05 -2.19
C ASN A 111 -16.56 11.35 -1.49
N PRO A 112 -16.11 12.38 -2.22
CA PRO A 112 -15.82 13.66 -1.59
C PRO A 112 -17.09 14.07 -0.85
N ILE A 113 -16.97 14.29 0.45
CA ILE A 113 -18.02 14.92 1.25
C ILE A 113 -18.28 16.24 0.55
N SER A 114 -19.39 16.32 -0.18
CA SER A 114 -19.95 17.58 -0.62
C SER A 114 -20.36 18.32 0.65
N THR A 115 -19.49 19.19 1.14
CA THR A 115 -19.93 20.24 2.07
C THR A 115 -20.77 21.25 1.29
N PRO A 116 -21.84 21.78 1.92
CA PRO A 116 -22.78 22.70 1.28
C PRO A 116 -22.15 24.03 0.88
#